data_AF-Q6EU00-F1
#
_entry.id   AF-Q6EU00-F1
#
_cell.length_a   1.000
_cell.length_b   1.000
_cell.length_c   1.000
_cell.angle_alpha   90.00
_cell.angle_beta   90.00
_cell.angle_gamma   90.00
#
_symmetry.space_group_name_H-M   'P 1'
#
loop_
_entity.id
_entity.type
_entity.pdbx_description
1 polymer ?
#
loop_
_entity_poly.entity_id
_entity_poly.type
_entity_poly.pdbx_seq_one_letter_code
_entity_poly.pdbx_strand_id
1 'polypeptide(L)'
;MTQALHMLKFFGKLVEPKSEQSLKTLFKLSPDGSISSLFQNFVTYVQDSVSTELKDARAQCLQKLKHLSDHFELPNVFDKRSIEDFLVRNAKSILCTASSSSRLHYLPEASPFDLLVVDEAAQLKECESLIPLQLPGVRHAVLIGYEFQLPALVKSRVCEDAEFGRSLFERLSSLGHPKHLLDVQYRMHPGISKFPVSSFYENKISDGENVLHRDYERKPLAGPMYGSYSFINVDAGKESKGKHDKSLMNPIEVAAVTRIVQRLFKESVDTGRKLCVGVVSPYKGQVRAIQERLGKAYETHGGFTVKVRSVDGFQGAEEDIIIFSAVRSNTTGSVGFLSNVNRTNVALTRAKHCLWILGNANTLASSKDHLA
;
A
#
# COMPACT_ATOMS: atom_id res chain seq x y z
N MET A 1 25.56 -14.44 7.12
CA MET A 1 24.40 -14.40 6.19
C MET A 1 24.75 -13.81 4.82
N THR A 2 25.45 -12.67 4.73
CA THR A 2 25.79 -11.96 3.47
C THR A 2 26.54 -12.84 2.44
N GLN A 3 27.48 -13.65 2.89
CA GLN A 3 28.20 -14.59 2.01
C GLN A 3 27.32 -15.74 1.49
N ALA A 4 26.33 -16.20 2.27
CA ALA A 4 25.41 -17.24 1.82
C ALA A 4 24.45 -16.71 0.75
N LEU A 5 24.00 -15.46 0.91
CA LEU A 5 23.17 -14.78 -0.09
C LEU A 5 23.93 -14.57 -1.41
N HIS A 6 25.22 -14.20 -1.32
CA HIS A 6 26.09 -14.04 -2.50
C HIS A 6 26.28 -15.37 -3.24
N MET A 7 26.52 -16.45 -2.51
CA MET A 7 26.63 -17.79 -3.09
C MET A 7 25.33 -18.28 -3.73
N LEU A 8 24.18 -18.07 -3.09
CA LEU A 8 22.88 -18.45 -3.66
C LEU A 8 22.57 -17.68 -4.95
N LYS A 9 22.94 -16.40 -5.02
CA LYS A 9 22.83 -15.60 -6.25
C LYS A 9 23.77 -16.08 -7.36
N PHE A 10 25.02 -16.41 -7.01
CA PHE A 10 25.98 -16.96 -7.96
C PHE A 10 25.53 -18.33 -8.49
N PHE A 11 25.05 -19.20 -7.60
CA PHE A 11 24.48 -20.50 -7.96
C PHE A 11 23.26 -20.36 -8.86
N GLY A 12 22.36 -19.44 -8.56
CA GLY A 12 21.18 -19.15 -9.39
C GLY A 12 21.54 -18.78 -10.84
N LYS A 13 22.56 -17.93 -11.04
CA LYS A 13 23.04 -17.54 -12.38
C LYS A 13 23.61 -18.72 -13.18
N LEU A 14 24.26 -19.67 -12.51
CA LEU A 14 24.82 -20.85 -13.16
C LEU A 14 23.76 -21.87 -13.57
N VAL A 15 22.59 -21.85 -12.92
CA VAL A 15 21.46 -22.76 -13.15
C VAL A 15 20.54 -22.26 -14.27
N GLU A 16 20.39 -20.94 -14.40
CA GLU A 16 19.50 -20.26 -15.36
C GLU A 16 19.58 -20.74 -16.82
N PRO A 17 20.76 -21.03 -17.42
CA PRO A 17 20.86 -21.47 -18.81
C PRO A 17 20.70 -22.99 -19.03
N LYS A 18 20.43 -23.79 -17.99
CA LYS A 18 20.40 -25.27 -18.09
C LYS A 18 18.97 -25.82 -18.04
N SER A 19 18.71 -26.86 -18.83
CA SER A 19 17.39 -27.52 -18.84
C SER A 19 17.11 -28.23 -17.51
N GLU A 20 15.83 -28.31 -17.13
CA GLU A 20 15.38 -28.95 -15.89
C GLU A 20 15.88 -30.41 -15.76
N GLN A 21 16.00 -31.11 -16.89
CA GLN A 21 16.45 -32.49 -16.95
C GLN A 21 17.96 -32.62 -16.67
N SER A 22 18.78 -31.69 -17.15
CA SER A 22 20.22 -31.62 -16.83
C SER A 22 20.44 -31.27 -15.35
N LEU A 23 19.63 -30.37 -14.79
CA LEU A 23 19.69 -30.02 -13.37
C LEU A 23 19.31 -31.22 -12.49
N LYS A 24 18.24 -31.94 -12.81
CA LYS A 24 17.83 -33.15 -12.07
C LYS A 24 18.93 -34.22 -12.03
N THR A 25 19.66 -34.42 -13.12
CA THR A 25 20.80 -35.36 -13.16
C THR A 25 21.96 -34.90 -12.28
N LEU A 26 22.26 -33.59 -12.27
CA LEU A 26 23.31 -33.01 -11.42
C LEU A 26 23.02 -33.21 -9.92
N PHE A 27 21.75 -33.08 -9.50
CA PHE A 27 21.33 -33.23 -8.11
C PHE A 27 21.10 -34.68 -7.65
N LYS A 28 21.09 -35.65 -8.59
CA LYS A 28 21.04 -37.09 -8.25
C LYS A 28 22.39 -37.67 -7.81
N LEU A 29 23.51 -36.99 -8.09
CA LEU A 29 24.84 -37.44 -7.70
C LEU A 29 25.10 -37.14 -6.22
N SER A 30 25.51 -38.14 -5.43
CA SER A 30 25.84 -37.95 -4.00
C SER A 30 27.11 -37.07 -3.84
N PRO A 31 27.26 -36.37 -2.69
CA PRO A 31 28.41 -35.51 -2.41
C PRO A 31 29.77 -36.22 -2.41
N ASP A 32 29.76 -37.54 -2.24
CA ASP A 32 30.91 -38.37 -1.89
C ASP A 32 31.59 -38.99 -3.13
N GLY A 33 31.17 -38.62 -4.35
CA GLY A 33 31.78 -39.13 -5.58
C GLY A 33 31.59 -40.63 -5.81
N SER A 34 30.79 -41.30 -4.97
CA SER A 34 30.37 -42.69 -5.11
C SER A 34 29.36 -42.79 -6.25
N ILE A 35 29.89 -43.01 -7.46
CA ILE A 35 29.10 -43.33 -8.64
C ILE A 35 28.54 -44.74 -8.42
N SER A 36 27.23 -44.84 -8.17
CA SER A 36 26.50 -46.10 -8.41
C SER A 36 26.82 -46.54 -9.84
N SER A 37 27.42 -47.72 -9.96
CA SER A 37 28.20 -48.26 -11.09
C SER A 37 27.44 -48.47 -12.41
N LEU A 38 26.36 -47.74 -12.66
CA LEU A 38 25.52 -47.84 -13.85
C LEU A 38 25.57 -46.61 -14.78
N PHE A 39 26.35 -45.58 -14.46
CA PHE A 39 26.44 -44.36 -15.29
C PHE A 39 27.85 -43.90 -15.64
N GLN A 40 28.87 -44.77 -15.53
CA GLN A 40 30.24 -44.46 -15.97
C GLN A 40 30.31 -44.13 -17.47
N ASN A 41 29.38 -44.64 -18.28
CA ASN A 41 29.40 -44.51 -19.74
C ASN A 41 28.69 -43.25 -20.30
N PHE A 42 28.11 -42.39 -19.46
CA PHE A 42 27.44 -41.16 -19.92
C PHE A 42 28.13 -39.86 -19.50
N VAL A 43 29.17 -39.93 -18.66
CA VAL A 43 29.87 -38.75 -18.13
C VAL A 43 31.10 -38.36 -18.97
N THR A 44 31.43 -39.11 -20.01
CA THR A 44 32.60 -38.83 -20.87
C THR A 44 32.38 -37.75 -21.94
N TYR A 45 31.27 -36.99 -21.91
CA TYR A 45 31.01 -36.00 -22.97
C TYR A 45 30.46 -34.63 -22.52
N VAL A 46 30.84 -34.13 -21.34
CA VAL A 46 30.71 -32.69 -21.04
C VAL A 46 31.91 -32.22 -20.21
N GLN A 47 33.04 -31.96 -20.90
CA GLN A 47 34.07 -31.05 -20.40
C GLN A 47 33.59 -29.62 -20.67
N ASP A 48 32.71 -29.10 -19.82
CA ASP A 48 32.48 -27.66 -19.73
C ASP A 48 32.96 -27.20 -18.35
N SER A 49 33.81 -26.18 -18.30
CA SER A 49 34.25 -25.48 -17.08
C SER A 49 33.07 -25.12 -16.15
N VAL A 50 31.91 -24.84 -16.75
CA VAL A 50 30.63 -24.55 -16.09
C VAL A 50 30.16 -25.72 -15.20
N SER A 51 30.42 -26.98 -15.59
CA SER A 51 30.06 -28.17 -14.80
C SER A 51 30.90 -28.30 -13.54
N THR A 52 32.19 -27.95 -13.61
CA THR A 52 33.11 -27.95 -12.47
C THR A 52 32.78 -26.81 -11.50
N GLU A 53 32.55 -25.60 -12.01
CA GLU A 53 32.13 -24.45 -11.18
C GLU A 53 30.80 -24.71 -10.46
N LEU A 54 29.84 -25.36 -11.12
CA LEU A 54 28.56 -25.77 -10.50
C LEU A 54 28.75 -26.80 -9.39
N LYS A 55 29.65 -27.78 -9.58
CA LYS A 55 29.97 -28.78 -8.55
C LYS A 55 30.63 -28.14 -7.35
N ASP A 56 31.57 -27.23 -7.55
CA ASP A 56 32.25 -26.49 -6.48
C ASP A 56 31.27 -25.57 -5.73
N ALA A 57 30.43 -24.82 -6.45
CA ALA A 57 29.41 -23.98 -5.85
C ALA A 57 28.41 -24.81 -5.02
N ARG A 58 27.98 -25.98 -5.53
CA ARG A 58 27.14 -26.92 -4.79
C ARG A 58 27.83 -27.43 -3.53
N ALA A 59 29.10 -27.85 -3.62
CA ALA A 59 29.87 -28.35 -2.49
C ALA A 59 30.01 -27.29 -1.39
N GLN A 60 30.33 -26.04 -1.77
CA GLN A 60 30.40 -24.91 -0.85
C GLN A 60 29.04 -24.60 -0.19
N CYS A 61 27.95 -24.63 -0.96
CA CYS A 61 26.59 -24.47 -0.43
C CYS A 61 26.25 -25.57 0.57
N LEU A 62 26.54 -26.83 0.25
CA LEU A 62 26.30 -27.97 1.15
C LEU A 62 27.16 -27.89 2.41
N GLN A 63 28.42 -27.48 2.31
CA GLN A 63 29.30 -27.30 3.46
C GLN A 63 28.76 -26.20 4.39
N LYS A 64 28.28 -25.08 3.83
CA LYS A 64 27.65 -24.03 4.63
C LYS A 64 26.31 -24.46 5.22
N LEU A 65 25.51 -25.24 4.51
CA LEU A 65 24.26 -25.79 5.04
C LEU A 65 24.50 -26.81 6.15
N LYS A 66 25.53 -27.66 6.03
CA LYS A 66 25.97 -28.58 7.10
C LYS A 66 26.48 -27.79 8.30
N HIS A 67 27.38 -26.84 8.08
CA HIS A 67 27.86 -25.96 9.16
C HIS A 67 26.70 -25.21 9.83
N LEU A 68 25.73 -24.69 9.06
CA LEU A 68 24.53 -24.10 9.63
C LEU A 68 23.71 -25.15 10.40
N SER A 69 23.46 -26.33 9.85
CA SER A 69 22.73 -27.41 10.54
C SER A 69 23.41 -27.84 11.85
N ASP A 70 24.74 -27.87 11.88
CA ASP A 70 25.53 -28.32 13.03
C ASP A 70 25.69 -27.25 14.11
N HIS A 71 25.56 -25.96 13.75
CA HIS A 71 25.79 -24.83 14.68
C HIS A 71 24.57 -23.93 14.87
N PHE A 72 23.48 -24.16 14.13
CA PHE A 72 22.21 -23.47 14.26
C PHE A 72 21.26 -24.40 14.99
N GLU A 73 21.34 -24.35 16.32
CA GLU A 73 20.42 -25.06 17.19
C GLU A 73 19.02 -24.48 17.03
N LEU A 74 18.20 -25.13 16.21
CA LEU A 74 16.77 -24.91 16.22
C LEU A 74 16.19 -25.57 17.47
N PRO A 75 15.24 -24.92 18.16
CA PRO A 75 14.51 -25.56 19.24
C PRO A 75 13.91 -26.87 18.72
N ASN A 76 14.05 -27.95 19.48
CA ASN A 76 13.41 -29.22 19.19
C ASN A 76 11.91 -29.15 19.54
N VAL A 77 11.19 -28.25 18.86
CA VAL A 77 9.79 -27.94 19.16
C VAL A 77 8.98 -27.88 17.88
N PHE A 78 7.89 -28.65 17.86
CA PHE A 78 7.10 -28.90 16.65
C PHE A 78 5.67 -28.35 16.76
N ASP A 79 5.26 -27.89 17.94
CA ASP A 79 3.97 -27.24 18.08
C ASP A 79 4.06 -25.75 17.67
N LYS A 80 2.97 -25.28 17.05
CA LYS A 80 2.90 -23.94 16.48
C LYS A 80 3.17 -22.84 17.53
N ARG A 81 2.71 -23.01 18.76
CA ARG A 81 2.78 -21.96 19.78
C ARG A 81 4.21 -21.75 20.25
N SER A 82 4.92 -22.84 20.53
CA SER A 82 6.32 -22.75 20.93
C SER A 82 7.22 -22.22 19.81
N ILE A 83 6.91 -22.53 18.54
CA ILE A 83 7.58 -21.91 17.39
C ILE A 83 7.32 -20.39 17.36
N GLU A 84 6.07 -19.96 17.54
CA GLU A 84 5.73 -18.52 17.61
C GLU A 84 6.49 -17.83 18.75
N ASP A 85 6.50 -18.42 19.95
CA ASP A 85 7.17 -17.86 21.12
C ASP A 85 8.69 -17.78 20.91
N PHE A 86 9.30 -18.81 20.31
CA PHE A 86 10.72 -18.79 19.95
C PHE A 86 11.03 -17.67 18.95
N LEU A 87 10.23 -17.53 17.90
CA LEU A 87 10.44 -16.48 16.89
C LEU A 87 10.31 -15.09 17.48
N VAL A 88 9.29 -14.87 18.30
CA VAL A 88 9.02 -13.59 18.96
C VAL A 88 10.13 -13.22 19.95
N ARG A 89 10.60 -14.17 20.78
CA ARG A 89 11.71 -13.96 21.72
C ARG A 89 13.02 -13.59 21.03
N ASN A 90 13.27 -14.16 19.84
CA ASN A 90 14.52 -13.96 19.11
C ASN A 90 14.44 -12.83 18.07
N ALA A 91 13.25 -12.28 17.83
CA ALA A 91 13.05 -11.19 16.88
C ALA A 91 13.73 -9.91 17.37
N LYS A 92 14.43 -9.22 16.46
CA LYS A 92 14.98 -7.88 16.71
C LYS A 92 13.95 -6.77 16.50
N SER A 93 12.90 -7.07 15.73
CA SER A 93 11.82 -6.15 15.41
C SER A 93 10.54 -6.94 15.22
N ILE A 94 9.42 -6.43 15.74
CA ILE A 94 8.10 -7.02 15.56
C ILE A 94 7.18 -5.98 14.93
N LEU A 95 6.54 -6.37 13.83
CA LEU A 95 5.53 -5.58 13.14
C LEU A 95 4.16 -6.17 13.48
N CYS A 96 3.31 -5.37 14.12
CA CYS A 96 1.97 -5.79 14.52
C CYS A 96 1.03 -4.59 14.57
N THR A 97 -0.28 -4.84 14.63
CA THR A 97 -1.25 -3.77 14.88
C THR A 97 -1.21 -3.36 16.36
N ALA A 98 -1.63 -2.12 16.66
CA ALA A 98 -1.70 -1.64 18.05
C ALA A 98 -2.50 -2.56 18.99
N SER A 99 -3.57 -3.20 18.49
CA SER A 99 -4.34 -4.16 19.30
C SER A 99 -3.64 -5.50 19.50
N SER A 100 -2.97 -6.02 18.47
CA SER A 100 -2.29 -7.32 18.53
C SER A 100 -0.97 -7.26 19.29
N SER A 101 -0.40 -6.07 19.49
CA SER A 101 0.76 -5.86 20.37
C SER A 101 0.47 -6.30 21.81
N SER A 102 -0.79 -6.38 22.22
CA SER A 102 -1.18 -6.92 23.54
C SER A 102 -0.63 -8.32 23.82
N ARG A 103 -0.38 -9.13 22.78
CA ARG A 103 0.26 -10.45 22.91
C ARG A 103 1.70 -10.38 23.43
N LEU A 104 2.37 -9.23 23.26
CA LEU A 104 3.75 -9.03 23.67
C LEU A 104 3.88 -8.67 25.16
N HIS A 105 2.77 -8.34 25.85
CA HIS A 105 2.77 -8.11 27.31
C HIS A 105 3.14 -9.35 28.12
N TYR A 106 2.89 -10.53 27.57
CA TYR A 106 3.00 -11.82 28.26
C TYR A 106 4.05 -12.71 27.62
N LEU A 107 5.24 -12.16 27.35
CA LEU A 107 6.38 -12.91 26.84
C LEU A 107 7.40 -13.13 27.96
N PRO A 108 7.39 -14.30 28.64
CA PRO A 108 8.43 -14.63 29.58
C PRO A 108 9.77 -14.66 28.85
N GLU A 109 10.81 -14.06 29.43
CA GLU A 109 12.21 -14.14 28.97
C GLU A 109 12.55 -13.46 27.63
N ALA A 110 11.59 -12.78 26.99
CA ALA A 110 11.91 -11.96 25.82
C ALA A 110 12.70 -10.72 26.24
N SER A 111 13.70 -10.32 25.45
CA SER A 111 14.35 -9.03 25.65
C SER A 111 13.31 -7.91 25.49
N PRO A 112 13.27 -6.92 26.40
CA PRO A 112 12.34 -5.81 26.30
C PRO A 112 12.54 -5.02 24.99
N PHE A 113 11.46 -4.44 24.47
CA PHE A 113 11.53 -3.53 23.33
C PHE A 113 11.74 -2.11 23.84
N ASP A 114 12.95 -1.56 23.69
CA ASP A 114 13.27 -0.20 24.17
C ASP A 114 12.66 0.90 23.28
N LEU A 115 12.38 0.60 22.01
CA LEU A 115 11.86 1.53 20.99
C LEU A 115 10.51 1.06 20.46
N LEU A 116 9.50 1.93 20.56
CA LEU A 116 8.21 1.77 19.94
C LEU A 116 8.07 2.77 18.78
N VAL A 117 7.68 2.28 17.60
CA VAL A 117 7.28 3.14 16.47
C VAL A 117 5.81 2.85 16.16
N VAL A 118 4.97 3.88 16.21
CA VAL A 118 3.55 3.79 15.86
C VAL A 118 3.34 4.60 14.60
N ASP A 119 3.16 3.90 13.48
CA ASP A 119 2.76 4.51 12.22
C ASP A 119 1.24 4.73 12.18
N GLU A 120 0.80 5.72 11.40
CA GLU A 120 -0.60 6.18 11.32
C GLU A 120 -1.22 6.46 12.71
N ALA A 121 -0.43 6.99 13.65
CA ALA A 121 -0.83 7.22 15.04
C ALA A 121 -2.04 8.15 15.18
N ALA A 122 -2.26 9.04 14.20
CA ALA A 122 -3.43 9.92 14.15
C ALA A 122 -4.76 9.19 13.89
N GLN A 123 -4.71 7.94 13.36
CA GLN A 123 -5.89 7.09 13.15
C GLN A 123 -6.27 6.25 14.37
N LEU A 124 -5.43 6.21 15.41
CA LEU A 124 -5.71 5.45 16.62
C LEU A 124 -6.52 6.29 17.60
N LYS A 125 -7.46 5.65 18.30
CA LYS A 125 -7.99 6.24 19.52
C LYS A 125 -6.88 6.29 20.56
N GLU A 126 -6.98 7.23 21.49
CA GLU A 126 -5.98 7.36 22.55
C GLU A 126 -5.79 6.04 23.33
N CYS A 127 -6.88 5.35 23.68
CA CYS A 127 -6.80 4.06 24.38
C CYS A 127 -6.14 2.95 23.55
N GLU A 128 -6.23 2.99 22.22
CA GLU A 128 -5.58 2.02 21.33
C GLU A 128 -4.07 2.27 21.27
N SER A 129 -3.63 3.53 21.36
CA SER A 129 -2.21 3.90 21.44
C SER A 129 -1.57 3.44 22.75
N LEU A 130 -2.34 3.36 23.84
CA LEU A 130 -1.85 2.92 25.15
C LEU A 130 -1.46 1.44 25.19
N ILE A 131 -2.07 0.60 24.35
CA ILE A 131 -1.80 -0.85 24.32
C ILE A 131 -0.31 -1.14 24.06
N PRO A 132 0.32 -0.62 22.98
CA PRO A 132 1.75 -0.77 22.76
C PRO A 132 2.62 0.09 23.70
N LEU A 133 2.14 1.24 24.18
CA LEU A 133 2.91 2.09 25.11
C LEU A 133 3.15 1.46 26.47
N GLN A 134 2.28 0.52 26.88
CA GLN A 134 2.42 -0.22 28.13
C GLN A 134 3.37 -1.41 28.02
N LEU A 135 3.97 -1.67 26.85
CA LEU A 135 4.85 -2.82 26.66
C LEU A 135 6.08 -2.73 27.59
N PRO A 136 6.47 -3.84 28.24
CA PRO A 136 7.59 -3.84 29.15
C PRO A 136 8.89 -3.36 28.48
N GLY A 137 9.51 -2.35 29.11
CA GLY A 137 10.82 -1.82 28.73
C GLY A 137 10.83 -0.76 27.62
N VAL A 138 9.67 -0.35 27.08
CA VAL A 138 9.61 0.80 26.17
C VAL A 138 10.14 2.06 26.89
N ARG A 139 11.18 2.65 26.32
CA ARG A 139 11.83 3.88 26.81
C ARG A 139 11.70 5.04 25.84
N HIS A 140 11.55 4.74 24.56
CA HIS A 140 11.38 5.73 23.50
C HIS A 140 10.19 5.35 22.62
N ALA A 141 9.30 6.31 22.35
CA ALA A 141 8.17 6.15 21.47
C ALA A 141 8.20 7.21 20.37
N VAL A 142 8.10 6.76 19.12
CA VAL A 142 8.00 7.60 17.93
C VAL A 142 6.59 7.44 17.37
N LEU A 143 5.81 8.52 17.39
CA LEU A 143 4.47 8.55 16.81
C LEU A 143 4.56 9.24 15.44
N ILE A 144 4.24 8.51 14.38
CA ILE A 144 4.18 9.00 13.02
C ILE A 144 2.71 9.09 12.64
N GLY A 145 2.26 10.27 12.22
CA GLY A 145 0.86 10.49 11.91
C GLY A 145 0.63 11.89 11.38
N TYR A 146 -0.63 12.15 11.01
CA TYR A 146 -1.02 13.45 10.50
C TYR A 146 -2.47 13.78 10.85
N GLU A 147 -2.66 14.88 11.57
CA GLU A 147 -3.95 15.29 12.12
C GLU A 147 -4.98 15.73 11.07
N PHE A 148 -4.56 16.14 9.88
CA PHE A 148 -5.47 16.49 8.78
C PHE A 148 -5.72 15.32 7.79
N GLN A 149 -5.37 14.09 8.17
CA GLN A 149 -5.83 12.84 7.53
C GLN A 149 -6.95 12.19 8.35
N LEU A 150 -7.42 10.98 8.02
CA LEU A 150 -8.60 10.42 8.70
C LEU A 150 -8.34 10.22 10.19
N PRO A 151 -9.28 10.65 11.07
CA PRO A 151 -9.23 10.32 12.48
C PRO A 151 -9.70 8.88 12.72
N ALA A 152 -9.65 8.44 13.97
CA ALA A 152 -10.16 7.13 14.36
C ALA A 152 -11.67 6.99 14.09
N LEU A 153 -12.10 5.82 13.61
CA LEU A 153 -13.51 5.54 13.36
C LEU A 153 -14.30 5.42 14.68
N VAL A 154 -15.25 6.33 14.87
CA VAL A 154 -16.23 6.30 15.96
C VAL A 154 -17.64 6.18 15.37
N LYS A 155 -18.38 5.14 15.78
CA LYS A 155 -19.75 4.89 15.27
C LYS A 155 -20.84 5.59 16.08
N SER A 156 -20.60 5.78 17.37
CA SER A 156 -21.56 6.39 18.30
C SER A 156 -21.43 7.90 18.24
N ARG A 157 -22.54 8.60 17.94
CA ARG A 157 -22.57 10.07 17.95
C ARG A 157 -22.20 10.64 19.31
N VAL A 158 -22.68 10.03 20.39
CA VAL A 158 -22.34 10.44 21.76
C VAL A 158 -20.82 10.36 22.02
N CYS A 159 -20.15 9.37 21.45
CA CYS A 159 -18.70 9.24 21.57
C CYS A 159 -17.96 10.22 20.65
N GLU A 160 -18.50 10.51 19.47
CA GLU A 160 -17.96 11.52 18.55
C GLU A 160 -18.04 12.92 19.17
N ASP A 161 -19.20 13.28 19.73
CA ASP A 161 -19.45 14.53 20.46
C ASP A 161 -18.54 14.68 21.70
N ALA A 162 -18.12 13.56 22.30
CA ALA A 162 -17.18 13.51 23.41
C ALA A 162 -15.70 13.42 22.98
N GLU A 163 -15.39 13.63 21.70
CA GLU A 163 -14.05 13.56 21.12
C GLU A 163 -13.32 12.22 21.33
N PHE A 164 -14.06 11.11 21.48
CA PHE A 164 -13.46 9.78 21.68
C PHE A 164 -12.57 9.33 20.49
N GLY A 165 -12.78 9.94 19.33
CA GLY A 165 -11.98 9.71 18.13
C GLY A 165 -10.64 10.46 18.10
N ARG A 166 -10.41 11.38 19.03
CA ARG A 166 -9.16 12.15 19.13
C ARG A 166 -8.01 11.21 19.45
N SER A 167 -6.96 11.29 18.64
CA SER A 167 -5.77 10.46 18.83
C SER A 167 -4.85 11.02 19.90
N LEU A 168 -3.96 10.17 20.44
CA LEU A 168 -2.87 10.64 21.29
C LEU A 168 -1.96 11.62 20.54
N PHE A 169 -1.71 11.37 19.26
CA PHE A 169 -0.91 12.23 18.38
C PHE A 169 -1.51 13.64 18.27
N GLU A 170 -2.81 13.73 18.01
CA GLU A 170 -3.55 14.99 17.91
C GLU A 170 -3.57 15.73 19.25
N ARG A 171 -3.79 15.01 20.36
CA ARG A 171 -3.76 15.61 21.70
C ARG A 171 -2.38 16.18 22.06
N LEU A 172 -1.30 15.46 21.76
CA LEU A 172 0.05 15.97 21.99
C LEU A 172 0.35 17.20 21.12
N SER A 173 -0.11 17.18 19.87
CA SER A 173 0.04 18.30 18.95
C SER A 173 -0.72 19.54 19.43
N SER A 174 -1.96 19.39 19.93
CA SER A 174 -2.75 20.51 20.45
C SER A 174 -2.20 21.08 21.76
N LEU A 175 -1.48 20.28 22.53
CA LEU A 175 -0.73 20.72 23.72
C LEU A 175 0.61 21.41 23.37
N GLY A 176 0.93 21.57 22.08
CA GLY A 176 2.15 22.23 21.62
C GLY A 176 3.41 21.37 21.72
N HIS A 177 3.27 20.04 21.80
CA HIS A 177 4.44 19.16 21.72
C HIS A 177 5.14 19.36 20.37
N PRO A 178 6.48 19.52 20.36
CA PRO A 178 7.20 19.71 19.11
C PRO A 178 6.99 18.50 18.20
N LYS A 179 6.70 18.78 16.93
CA LYS A 179 6.57 17.78 15.87
C LYS A 179 7.60 18.06 14.78
N HIS A 180 8.18 17.00 14.25
CA HIS A 180 9.06 17.09 13.10
C HIS A 180 8.22 16.92 11.82
N LEU A 181 8.18 17.96 10.99
CA LEU A 181 7.47 17.91 9.71
C LEU A 181 8.41 17.35 8.64
N LEU A 182 7.99 16.30 7.96
CA LEU A 182 8.60 15.90 6.70
C LEU A 182 8.05 16.81 5.60
N ASP A 183 8.89 17.72 5.11
CA ASP A 183 8.51 18.90 4.32
C ASP A 183 8.72 18.75 2.80
N VAL A 184 9.04 17.54 2.33
CA VAL A 184 9.18 17.25 0.89
C VAL A 184 8.27 16.10 0.49
N GLN A 185 7.41 16.34 -0.51
CA GLN A 185 6.53 15.32 -1.07
C GLN A 185 7.12 14.75 -2.38
N TYR A 186 7.09 13.42 -2.51
CA TYR A 186 7.66 12.70 -3.65
C TYR A 186 6.61 11.94 -4.47
N ARG A 187 5.31 12.17 -4.20
CA ARG A 187 4.20 11.39 -4.75
C ARG A 187 3.47 12.12 -5.86
N MET A 188 3.01 13.33 -5.63
CA MET A 188 2.04 14.00 -6.48
C MET A 188 2.74 14.84 -7.53
N HIS A 189 2.21 14.85 -8.75
CA HIS A 189 2.55 15.88 -9.72
C HIS A 189 2.28 17.28 -9.11
N PRO A 190 3.12 18.31 -9.35
CA PRO A 190 2.98 19.65 -8.74
C PRO A 190 1.59 20.29 -8.92
N GLY A 191 0.97 20.08 -10.07
CA GLY A 191 -0.41 20.51 -10.33
C GLY A 191 -1.47 19.89 -9.42
N ILE A 192 -1.20 18.71 -8.84
CA ILE A 192 -2.06 18.04 -7.87
C ILE A 192 -1.73 18.51 -6.45
N SER A 193 -0.44 18.56 -6.07
CA SER A 193 0.00 18.92 -4.72
C SER A 193 -0.34 20.36 -4.35
N LYS A 194 -0.40 21.27 -5.33
CA LYS A 194 -0.63 22.71 -5.11
C LYS A 194 -1.80 23.01 -4.17
N PHE A 195 -2.98 22.44 -4.42
CA PHE A 195 -4.16 22.71 -3.59
C PHE A 195 -4.02 22.12 -2.18
N PRO A 196 -3.75 20.80 -1.99
CA PRO A 196 -3.56 20.26 -0.65
C PRO A 196 -2.50 21.01 0.16
N VAL A 197 -1.35 21.31 -0.44
CA VAL A 197 -0.24 22.04 0.21
C VAL A 197 -0.67 23.41 0.72
N SER A 198 -1.40 24.19 -0.10
CA SER A 198 -1.91 25.49 0.33
C SER A 198 -3.01 25.39 1.38
N SER A 199 -3.90 24.41 1.26
CA SER A 199 -5.13 24.34 2.07
C SER A 199 -4.96 23.60 3.40
N PHE A 200 -4.05 22.63 3.48
CA PHE A 200 -3.88 21.78 4.66
C PHE A 200 -2.50 21.89 5.31
N TYR A 201 -1.49 22.39 4.59
CA TYR A 201 -0.10 22.41 5.08
C TYR A 201 0.49 23.82 5.18
N GLU A 202 -0.31 24.88 5.05
CA GLU A 202 0.15 26.28 5.13
C GLU A 202 1.37 26.57 4.22
N ASN A 203 1.45 25.90 3.06
CA ASN A 203 2.59 25.97 2.14
C ASN A 203 3.95 25.50 2.71
N LYS A 204 3.95 24.69 3.78
CA LYS A 204 5.17 24.15 4.41
C LYS A 204 5.72 22.88 3.76
N ILE A 205 5.11 22.41 2.67
CA ILE A 205 5.55 21.22 1.93
C ILE A 205 6.01 21.65 0.54
N SER A 206 7.19 21.19 0.15
CA SER A 206 7.76 21.35 -1.19
C SER A 206 7.68 20.07 -2.02
N ASP A 207 7.82 20.22 -3.33
CA ASP A 207 7.88 19.09 -4.28
C ASP A 207 9.32 18.57 -4.42
N GLY A 208 9.50 17.25 -4.36
CA GLY A 208 10.79 16.60 -4.57
C GLY A 208 11.23 16.60 -6.03
N GLU A 209 12.54 16.48 -6.29
CA GLU A 209 13.11 16.51 -7.64
C GLU A 209 12.48 15.50 -8.61
N ASN A 210 12.08 14.34 -8.10
CA ASN A 210 11.48 13.27 -8.90
C ASN A 210 10.16 13.69 -9.56
N VAL A 211 9.34 14.52 -8.91
CA VAL A 211 8.03 14.95 -9.44
C VAL A 211 8.13 16.21 -10.31
N LEU A 212 9.26 16.93 -10.24
CA LEU A 212 9.54 18.11 -11.05
C LEU A 212 10.09 17.75 -12.44
N HIS A 213 10.59 16.52 -12.61
CA HIS A 213 11.11 16.06 -13.90
C HIS A 213 9.99 15.93 -14.94
N ARG A 214 10.27 16.32 -16.20
CA ARG A 214 9.26 16.25 -17.28
C ARG A 214 8.74 14.85 -17.52
N ASP A 215 9.58 13.84 -17.34
CA ASP A 215 9.21 12.42 -17.51
C ASP A 215 8.25 11.92 -16.42
N TYR A 216 8.07 12.67 -15.33
CA TYR A 216 7.08 12.38 -14.31
C TYR A 216 5.65 12.66 -14.79
N GLU A 217 5.48 13.62 -15.70
CA GLU A 217 4.17 13.94 -16.26
C GLU A 217 3.69 12.81 -17.16
N ARG A 218 2.58 12.18 -16.80
CA ARG A 218 1.92 11.16 -17.62
C ARG A 218 0.56 11.67 -18.08
N LYS A 219 0.34 11.65 -19.40
CA LYS A 219 -0.96 11.92 -20.03
C LYS A 219 -1.45 10.66 -20.73
N PRO A 220 -2.13 9.75 -20.01
CA PRO A 220 -2.58 8.49 -20.57
C PRO A 220 -3.77 8.67 -21.52
N LEU A 221 -4.53 9.77 -21.42
CA LEU A 221 -5.60 10.07 -22.37
C LEU A 221 -5.37 11.44 -23.01
N ALA A 222 -5.61 11.53 -24.32
CA ALA A 222 -5.61 12.79 -25.04
C ALA A 222 -6.89 13.59 -24.78
N GLY A 223 -6.74 14.92 -24.72
CA GLY A 223 -7.84 15.88 -24.62
C GLY A 223 -7.68 16.84 -23.42
N PRO A 224 -8.31 18.02 -23.49
CA PRO A 224 -8.13 19.08 -22.49
C PRO A 224 -8.68 18.71 -21.10
N MET A 225 -9.57 17.72 -21.02
CA MET A 225 -10.18 17.26 -19.76
C MET A 225 -9.35 16.23 -18.98
N TYR A 226 -8.22 15.76 -19.53
CA TYR A 226 -7.39 14.69 -18.96
C TYR A 226 -5.98 15.19 -18.59
N GLY A 227 -5.91 16.35 -17.92
CA GLY A 227 -4.66 16.88 -17.37
C GLY A 227 -4.24 16.21 -16.06
N SER A 228 -3.09 16.58 -15.50
CA SER A 228 -2.61 16.05 -14.22
C SER A 228 -3.58 16.34 -13.06
N TYR A 229 -4.31 17.45 -13.14
CA TYR A 229 -5.44 17.76 -12.27
C TYR A 229 -6.59 18.25 -13.15
N SER A 230 -7.79 17.68 -13.02
CA SER A 230 -8.95 18.10 -13.82
C SER A 230 -10.26 17.91 -13.07
N PHE A 231 -11.13 18.90 -13.19
CA PHE A 231 -12.53 18.79 -12.80
C PHE A 231 -13.38 18.55 -14.05
N ILE A 232 -14.09 17.43 -14.08
CA ILE A 232 -14.98 17.00 -15.16
C ILE A 232 -16.40 17.23 -14.68
N ASN A 233 -17.02 18.32 -15.15
CA ASN A 233 -18.38 18.68 -14.78
C ASN A 233 -19.39 17.64 -15.32
N VAL A 234 -20.24 17.15 -14.44
CA VAL A 234 -21.34 16.22 -14.73
C VAL A 234 -22.65 16.90 -14.29
N ASP A 235 -23.21 17.73 -15.16
CA ASP A 235 -24.38 18.57 -14.89
C ASP A 235 -25.72 17.83 -15.01
N ALA A 236 -25.82 16.88 -15.94
CA ALA A 236 -27.03 16.09 -16.19
C ALA A 236 -27.29 14.98 -15.14
N GLY A 237 -26.36 14.77 -14.20
CA GLY A 237 -26.47 13.75 -13.16
C GLY A 237 -27.45 14.15 -12.06
N LYS A 238 -28.26 13.20 -11.58
CA LYS A 238 -29.09 13.38 -10.37
C LYS A 238 -28.73 12.31 -9.35
N GLU A 239 -28.51 12.74 -8.11
CA GLU A 239 -28.26 11.81 -7.00
C GLU A 239 -29.52 10.99 -6.69
N SER A 240 -29.34 9.70 -6.42
CA SER A 240 -30.41 8.78 -6.04
C SER A 240 -29.93 7.81 -4.95
N LYS A 241 -30.86 7.15 -4.27
CA LYS A 241 -30.51 6.10 -3.29
C LYS A 241 -30.24 4.79 -4.02
N GLY A 242 -29.20 4.09 -3.58
CA GLY A 242 -28.84 2.77 -4.09
C GLY A 242 -29.95 1.74 -3.87
N LYS A 243 -29.97 0.70 -4.72
CA LYS A 243 -30.99 -0.36 -4.69
C LYS A 243 -30.97 -1.20 -3.41
N HIS A 244 -29.80 -1.39 -2.79
CA HIS A 244 -29.62 -2.30 -1.65
C HIS A 244 -29.29 -1.60 -0.33
N ASP A 245 -28.80 -0.37 -0.38
CA ASP A 245 -28.42 0.44 0.77
C ASP A 245 -28.87 1.88 0.50
N LYS A 246 -29.43 2.55 1.51
CA LYS A 246 -29.88 3.95 1.39
C LYS A 246 -28.73 4.96 1.11
N SER A 247 -27.54 4.46 0.77
CA SER A 247 -26.37 5.22 0.35
C SER A 247 -26.63 5.87 -1.01
N LEU A 248 -26.03 7.05 -1.24
CA LEU A 248 -26.23 7.78 -2.48
C LEU A 248 -25.40 7.19 -3.63
N MET A 249 -25.92 7.36 -4.84
CA MET A 249 -25.22 7.11 -6.09
C MET A 249 -25.66 8.13 -7.15
N ASN A 250 -24.83 8.30 -8.18
CA ASN A 250 -25.14 9.12 -9.35
C ASN A 250 -24.88 8.27 -10.61
N PRO A 251 -25.93 7.74 -11.26
CA PRO A 251 -25.79 6.86 -12.42
C PRO A 251 -25.00 7.47 -13.59
N ILE A 252 -25.08 8.78 -13.78
CA ILE A 252 -24.36 9.46 -14.87
C ILE A 252 -22.86 9.52 -14.57
N GLU A 253 -22.48 9.81 -13.32
CA GLU A 253 -21.09 9.69 -12.89
C GLU A 253 -20.59 8.24 -13.00
N VAL A 254 -21.39 7.23 -12.63
CA VAL A 254 -21.03 5.81 -12.81
C VAL A 254 -20.71 5.51 -14.29
N ALA A 255 -21.56 5.98 -15.20
CA ALA A 255 -21.36 5.78 -16.64
C ALA A 255 -20.09 6.50 -17.14
N ALA A 256 -19.86 7.73 -16.70
CA ALA A 256 -18.67 8.51 -17.05
C ALA A 256 -17.38 7.87 -16.53
N VAL A 257 -17.33 7.49 -15.26
CA VAL A 257 -16.19 6.74 -14.66
C VAL A 257 -15.92 5.47 -15.45
N THR A 258 -16.96 4.67 -15.71
CA THR A 258 -16.85 3.42 -16.48
C THR A 258 -16.21 3.68 -17.85
N ARG A 259 -16.68 4.71 -18.56
CA ARG A 259 -16.18 5.07 -19.88
C ARG A 259 -14.71 5.50 -19.84
N ILE A 260 -14.30 6.26 -18.82
CA ILE A 260 -12.91 6.69 -18.63
C ILE A 260 -12.02 5.47 -18.37
N VAL A 261 -12.41 4.57 -17.46
CA VAL A 261 -11.66 3.34 -17.16
C VAL A 261 -11.51 2.46 -18.39
N GLN A 262 -12.56 2.30 -19.20
CA GLN A 262 -12.50 1.56 -20.46
C GLN A 262 -11.51 2.17 -21.46
N ARG A 263 -11.44 3.50 -21.55
CA ARG A 263 -10.47 4.19 -22.41
C ARG A 263 -9.05 4.01 -21.90
N LEU A 264 -8.83 4.11 -20.60
CA LEU A 264 -7.53 3.87 -19.97
C LEU A 264 -7.06 2.43 -20.18
N PHE A 265 -7.96 1.46 -20.06
CA PHE A 265 -7.65 0.06 -20.35
C PHE A 265 -7.22 -0.12 -21.80
N LYS A 266 -7.99 0.43 -22.75
CA LYS A 266 -7.64 0.38 -24.17
C LYS A 266 -6.26 0.99 -24.43
N GLU A 267 -5.97 2.17 -23.89
CA GLU A 267 -4.65 2.80 -24.02
C GLU A 267 -3.54 1.93 -23.44
N SER A 268 -3.75 1.35 -22.26
CA SER A 268 -2.78 0.47 -21.60
C SER A 268 -2.45 -0.75 -22.46
N VAL A 269 -3.46 -1.34 -23.11
CA VAL A 269 -3.29 -2.46 -24.04
C VAL A 269 -2.60 -2.01 -25.32
N ASP A 270 -3.05 -0.92 -25.95
CA ASP A 270 -2.53 -0.43 -27.23
C ASP A 270 -1.06 0.00 -27.14
N THR A 271 -0.64 0.56 -25.99
CA THR A 271 0.72 1.06 -25.77
C THR A 271 1.62 0.12 -24.98
N GLY A 272 1.07 -0.95 -24.39
CA GLY A 272 1.77 -1.83 -23.46
C GLY A 272 2.19 -1.15 -22.13
N ARG A 273 1.71 0.06 -21.86
CA ARG A 273 2.03 0.80 -20.63
C ARG A 273 1.26 0.24 -19.45
N LYS A 274 1.98 -0.06 -18.36
CA LYS A 274 1.37 -0.43 -17.09
C LYS A 274 0.72 0.80 -16.46
N LEU A 275 -0.52 0.66 -16.03
CA LEU A 275 -1.29 1.72 -15.38
C LEU A 275 -2.09 1.14 -14.22
N CYS A 276 -1.96 1.78 -13.07
CA CYS A 276 -2.78 1.46 -11.90
C CYS A 276 -3.76 2.61 -11.65
N VAL A 277 -5.05 2.29 -11.56
CA VAL A 277 -6.15 3.25 -11.49
C VAL A 277 -6.92 3.06 -10.20
N GLY A 278 -7.05 4.12 -9.41
CA GLY A 278 -7.94 4.17 -8.25
C GLY A 278 -9.22 4.91 -8.60
N VAL A 279 -10.36 4.27 -8.40
CA VAL A 279 -11.66 4.95 -8.42
C VAL A 279 -12.13 5.11 -6.98
N VAL A 280 -12.30 6.37 -6.57
CA VAL A 280 -12.62 6.74 -5.19
C VAL A 280 -13.95 7.46 -5.14
N SER A 281 -14.81 7.08 -4.21
CA SER A 281 -16.07 7.79 -3.98
C SER A 281 -16.44 7.79 -2.50
N PRO A 282 -17.08 8.85 -1.98
CA PRO A 282 -17.47 8.91 -0.58
C PRO A 282 -18.64 7.99 -0.22
N TYR A 283 -19.43 7.55 -1.21
CA TYR A 283 -20.64 6.77 -0.97
C TYR A 283 -20.47 5.31 -1.38
N LYS A 284 -20.75 4.39 -0.44
CA LYS A 284 -20.70 2.94 -0.69
C LYS A 284 -21.64 2.50 -1.82
N GLY A 285 -22.80 3.16 -1.96
CA GLY A 285 -23.71 2.92 -3.07
C GLY A 285 -23.07 3.19 -4.44
N GLN A 286 -22.33 4.30 -4.56
CA GLN A 286 -21.58 4.62 -5.78
C GLN A 286 -20.43 3.64 -6.03
N VAL A 287 -19.64 3.31 -4.99
CA VAL A 287 -18.56 2.31 -5.09
C VAL A 287 -19.08 0.98 -5.63
N ARG A 288 -20.17 0.47 -5.06
CA ARG A 288 -20.79 -0.79 -5.52
C ARG A 288 -21.30 -0.67 -6.95
N ALA A 289 -22.01 0.40 -7.29
CA ALA A 289 -22.53 0.61 -8.64
C ALA A 289 -21.43 0.63 -9.72
N ILE A 290 -20.28 1.24 -9.40
CA ILE A 290 -19.11 1.25 -10.31
C ILE A 290 -18.49 -0.15 -10.40
N GLN A 291 -18.31 -0.85 -9.28
CA GLN A 291 -17.79 -2.22 -9.26
C GLN A 291 -18.67 -3.18 -10.09
N GLU A 292 -20.00 -3.12 -9.90
CA GLU A 292 -20.97 -3.90 -10.67
C GLU A 292 -20.88 -3.59 -12.17
N ARG A 293 -20.69 -2.32 -12.54
CA ARG A 293 -20.64 -1.90 -13.94
C ARG A 293 -19.33 -2.27 -14.64
N LEU A 294 -18.20 -2.22 -13.93
CA LEU A 294 -16.88 -2.62 -14.44
C LEU A 294 -16.73 -4.15 -14.50
N GLY A 295 -17.36 -4.86 -13.55
CA GLY A 295 -17.18 -6.30 -13.39
C GLY A 295 -15.72 -6.67 -13.08
N LYS A 296 -15.37 -7.94 -13.27
CA LYS A 296 -14.03 -8.47 -12.96
C LYS A 296 -12.99 -8.29 -14.07
N ALA A 297 -13.40 -7.77 -15.23
CA ALA A 297 -12.54 -7.69 -16.43
C ALA A 297 -11.30 -6.80 -16.24
N TYR A 298 -11.32 -5.89 -15.26
CA TYR A 298 -10.28 -4.89 -15.01
C TYR A 298 -9.53 -5.08 -13.69
N GLU A 299 -9.81 -6.15 -12.94
CA GLU A 299 -9.20 -6.37 -11.61
C GLU A 299 -7.70 -6.67 -11.71
N THR A 300 -7.27 -7.47 -12.70
CA THR A 300 -5.84 -7.63 -13.04
C THR A 300 -5.70 -8.16 -14.46
N HIS A 301 -5.33 -7.33 -15.42
CA HIS A 301 -5.10 -7.76 -16.80
C HIS A 301 -3.81 -7.14 -17.35
N GLY A 302 -2.78 -7.97 -17.60
CA GLY A 302 -1.64 -7.60 -18.46
C GLY A 302 -0.87 -6.32 -18.09
N GLY A 303 -0.90 -5.87 -16.82
CA GLY A 303 -0.28 -4.61 -16.40
C GLY A 303 -1.24 -3.45 -16.16
N PHE A 304 -2.54 -3.64 -16.35
CA PHE A 304 -3.60 -2.72 -15.96
C PHE A 304 -4.32 -3.22 -14.70
N THR A 305 -4.52 -2.35 -13.72
CA THR A 305 -5.28 -2.66 -12.50
C THR A 305 -6.22 -1.53 -12.13
N VAL A 306 -7.43 -1.88 -11.67
CA VAL A 306 -8.42 -0.92 -11.18
C VAL A 306 -8.85 -1.30 -9.77
N LYS A 307 -8.73 -0.35 -8.84
CA LYS A 307 -9.25 -0.48 -7.47
C LYS A 307 -10.38 0.51 -7.26
N VAL A 308 -11.58 0.01 -6.98
CA VAL A 308 -12.73 0.86 -6.65
C VAL A 308 -13.00 0.76 -5.16
N ARG A 309 -12.83 1.84 -4.39
CA ARG A 309 -13.07 1.84 -2.93
C ARG A 309 -13.65 3.16 -2.45
N SER A 310 -14.11 3.17 -1.20
CA SER A 310 -14.41 4.43 -0.51
C SER A 310 -13.13 5.19 -0.18
N VAL A 311 -13.24 6.49 0.11
CA VAL A 311 -12.12 7.32 0.58
C VAL A 311 -11.42 6.67 1.78
N ASP A 312 -12.19 6.26 2.80
CA ASP A 312 -11.67 5.56 3.98
C ASP A 312 -10.95 4.24 3.63
N GLY A 313 -11.41 3.51 2.60
CA GLY A 313 -10.77 2.28 2.15
C GLY A 313 -9.53 2.49 1.27
N PHE A 314 -9.25 3.73 0.89
CA PHE A 314 -8.11 4.14 0.06
C PHE A 314 -6.99 4.81 0.87
N GLN A 315 -7.15 4.96 2.18
CA GLN A 315 -6.10 5.49 3.04
C GLN A 315 -4.86 4.57 2.99
N GLY A 316 -3.67 5.19 3.01
CA GLY A 316 -2.38 4.50 2.84
C GLY A 316 -2.10 3.96 1.42
N ALA A 317 -3.10 3.92 0.53
CA ALA A 317 -2.91 3.52 -0.86
C ALA A 317 -2.58 4.72 -1.77
N GLU A 318 -1.97 4.44 -2.91
CA GLU A 318 -1.65 5.41 -3.96
C GLU A 318 -1.78 4.73 -5.32
N GLU A 319 -2.15 5.49 -6.35
CA GLU A 319 -2.26 4.98 -7.73
C GLU A 319 -1.74 6.01 -8.73
N ASP A 320 -1.40 5.55 -9.94
CA ASP A 320 -0.94 6.42 -11.01
C ASP A 320 -2.00 7.46 -11.37
N ILE A 321 -3.26 7.02 -11.42
CA ILE A 321 -4.43 7.82 -11.75
C ILE A 321 -5.50 7.63 -10.69
N ILE A 322 -6.04 8.72 -10.15
CA ILE A 322 -7.23 8.70 -9.30
C ILE A 322 -8.39 9.36 -10.02
N ILE A 323 -9.51 8.63 -10.09
CA ILE A 323 -10.80 9.14 -10.54
C ILE A 323 -11.69 9.27 -9.31
N PHE A 324 -11.94 10.50 -8.88
CA PHE A 324 -12.80 10.79 -7.74
C PHE A 324 -14.22 11.11 -8.22
N SER A 325 -15.23 10.36 -7.75
CA SER A 325 -16.64 10.60 -8.06
C SER A 325 -17.33 11.22 -6.84
N ALA A 326 -17.71 12.50 -6.95
CA ALA A 326 -18.28 13.31 -5.88
C ALA A 326 -19.74 12.95 -5.55
N VAL A 327 -20.49 12.41 -6.52
CA VAL A 327 -21.88 11.94 -6.42
C VAL A 327 -22.93 13.04 -6.23
N ARG A 328 -22.66 14.01 -5.35
CA ARG A 328 -23.65 15.02 -4.96
C ARG A 328 -24.02 15.91 -6.14
N SER A 329 -25.32 15.96 -6.41
CA SER A 329 -25.91 16.76 -7.48
C SER A 329 -27.32 17.18 -7.05
N ASN A 330 -27.40 18.35 -6.42
CA ASN A 330 -28.60 18.91 -5.83
C ASN A 330 -28.59 20.45 -5.90
N THR A 331 -29.79 21.05 -5.80
CA THR A 331 -29.99 22.51 -5.86
C THR A 331 -29.69 23.23 -4.55
N THR A 332 -29.51 22.50 -3.45
CA THR A 332 -29.27 23.09 -2.12
C THR A 332 -27.79 23.33 -1.81
N GLY A 333 -26.87 22.93 -2.70
CA GLY A 333 -25.43 23.05 -2.47
C GLY A 333 -24.89 22.10 -1.39
N SER A 334 -25.64 21.04 -1.07
CA SER A 334 -25.24 20.10 -0.02
C SER A 334 -24.20 19.13 -0.56
N VAL A 335 -23.00 19.15 0.04
CA VAL A 335 -21.85 18.35 -0.39
C VAL A 335 -21.61 17.12 0.50
N GLY A 336 -22.24 17.09 1.68
CA GLY A 336 -22.27 15.91 2.56
C GLY A 336 -20.86 15.49 2.94
N PHE A 337 -20.41 14.31 2.53
CA PHE A 337 -19.10 13.79 2.93
C PHE A 337 -17.93 14.74 2.63
N LEU A 338 -18.01 15.51 1.53
CA LEU A 338 -16.98 16.45 1.13
C LEU A 338 -16.81 17.64 2.10
N SER A 339 -17.78 17.88 3.01
CA SER A 339 -17.62 18.89 4.07
C SER A 339 -16.58 18.48 5.13
N ASN A 340 -16.20 17.20 5.17
CA ASN A 340 -15.13 16.73 6.04
C ASN A 340 -13.76 16.97 5.37
N VAL A 341 -13.03 17.97 5.86
CA VAL A 341 -11.74 18.40 5.31
C VAL A 341 -10.69 17.29 5.30
N ASN A 342 -10.62 16.47 6.36
CA ASN A 342 -9.67 15.35 6.47
C ASN A 342 -9.87 14.32 5.36
N ARG A 343 -11.13 13.96 5.09
CA ARG A 343 -11.50 13.03 4.04
C ARG A 343 -11.28 13.60 2.64
N THR A 344 -11.58 14.88 2.46
CA THR A 344 -11.27 15.59 1.21
C THR A 344 -9.77 15.59 0.95
N ASN A 345 -8.95 15.91 1.96
CA ASN A 345 -7.50 15.84 1.84
C ASN A 345 -7.01 14.44 1.45
N VAL A 346 -7.53 13.38 2.09
CA VAL A 346 -7.19 12.00 1.73
C VAL A 346 -7.54 11.74 0.27
N ALA A 347 -8.76 12.04 -0.16
CA ALA A 347 -9.21 11.81 -1.53
C ALA A 347 -8.34 12.50 -2.59
N LEU A 348 -7.90 13.74 -2.31
CA LEU A 348 -7.11 14.56 -3.25
C LEU A 348 -5.62 14.19 -3.28
N THR A 349 -5.11 13.41 -2.31
CA THR A 349 -3.67 13.12 -2.16
C THR A 349 -3.28 11.67 -2.46
N ARG A 350 -4.16 10.91 -3.14
CA ARG A 350 -3.89 9.50 -3.52
C ARG A 350 -3.25 9.35 -4.91
N ALA A 351 -3.30 10.38 -5.74
CA ALA A 351 -2.83 10.33 -7.12
C ALA A 351 -1.34 10.61 -7.24
N LYS A 352 -0.65 9.88 -8.13
CA LYS A 352 0.71 10.21 -8.53
C LYS A 352 0.74 11.20 -9.69
N HIS A 353 0.14 10.82 -10.81
CA HIS A 353 0.27 11.55 -12.07
C HIS A 353 -0.99 12.31 -12.46
N CYS A 354 -2.18 11.72 -12.23
CA CYS A 354 -3.45 12.30 -12.65
C CYS A 354 -4.52 12.19 -11.56
N LEU A 355 -5.16 13.31 -11.25
CA LEU A 355 -6.36 13.39 -10.42
C LEU A 355 -7.52 13.96 -11.23
N TRP A 356 -8.53 13.14 -11.50
CA TRP A 356 -9.73 13.53 -12.24
C TRP A 356 -10.96 13.47 -11.34
N ILE A 357 -11.52 14.63 -11.06
CA ILE A 357 -12.68 14.79 -10.18
C ILE A 357 -13.93 14.91 -11.04
N LEU A 358 -14.88 13.99 -10.87
CA LEU A 358 -16.19 14.04 -11.50
C LEU A 358 -17.20 14.51 -10.48
N GLY A 359 -18.02 15.50 -10.85
CA GLY A 359 -19.08 16.00 -9.99
C GLY A 359 -19.88 17.12 -10.63
N ASN A 360 -20.92 17.58 -9.94
CA ASN A 360 -21.73 18.71 -10.39
C ASN A 360 -21.09 20.04 -9.93
N ALA A 361 -20.60 20.84 -10.86
CA ALA A 361 -19.95 22.12 -10.57
C ALA A 361 -20.87 23.07 -9.78
N ASN A 362 -22.15 23.14 -10.14
CA ASN A 362 -23.11 24.04 -9.50
C ASN A 362 -23.35 23.64 -8.03
N THR A 363 -23.50 22.33 -7.75
CA THR A 363 -23.67 21.84 -6.38
C THR A 363 -22.45 22.10 -5.52
N LEU A 364 -21.24 21.85 -6.04
CA LEU A 364 -20.00 22.06 -5.29
C LEU A 364 -19.69 23.55 -5.09
N ALA A 365 -19.88 24.38 -6.11
CA ALA A 365 -19.64 25.83 -6.04
C ALA A 365 -20.68 26.56 -5.17
N SER A 366 -21.92 26.06 -5.09
CA SER A 366 -22.97 26.64 -4.24
C SER A 366 -22.89 26.17 -2.78
N SER A 367 -21.87 25.39 -2.43
CA SER A 367 -21.75 24.89 -1.07
C SER A 367 -21.44 26.02 -0.10
N LYS A 368 -22.16 26.04 1.03
CA LYS A 368 -21.86 26.91 2.17
C LYS A 368 -20.87 26.27 3.12
N ASP A 369 -20.67 24.96 3.00
CA ASP A 369 -19.61 24.25 3.70
C ASP A 369 -18.32 24.65 2.98
N HIS A 370 -17.35 25.21 3.69
CA HIS A 370 -16.06 25.61 3.10
C HIS A 370 -15.35 24.38 2.51
N LEU A 371 -15.58 24.13 1.23
CA LEU A 371 -14.63 23.40 0.40
C LEU A 371 -13.50 24.40 0.17
N ALA A 372 -12.49 24.33 1.05
CA ALA A 372 -11.40 25.30 1.23
C ALA A 372 -11.04 26.14 0.00
#